data_AF-A0A5M3W8I3-F1
#
_entry.id   AF-A0A5M3W8I3-F1
#
_cell.length_a   1.000
_cell.length_b   1.000
_cell.length_c   1.000
_cell.angle_alpha   90.00
_cell.angle_beta   90.00
_cell.angle_gamma   90.00
#
_symmetry.space_group_name_H-M   'P 1'
#
loop_
_entity.id
_entity.type
_entity.pdbx_description
1 polymer ?
#
loop_
_entity_poly.entity_id
_entity_poly.type
_entity_poly.pdbx_seq_one_letter_code
_entity_poly.pdbx_strand_id
1 'polypeptide(L)'
;MCTGRVIAIGTSAHVSASLVLHEVGHALDMWDGMSSSAEWTTVMKMISPHIQHPRYLDTVEWFAEAYALCASGQASRLLRMLNGQENLAAVVWGYSRRHYGV
;
A
#
# COMPACT_ATOMS: atom_id res chain seq x y z
N MET A 1 5.07 -7.51 -12.06
CA MET A 1 6.36 -8.24 -12.13
C MET A 1 7.45 -7.20 -12.38
N CYS A 2 8.19 -6.79 -11.35
CA CYS A 2 9.37 -5.93 -11.52
C CYS A 2 10.50 -6.79 -12.09
N THR A 3 10.62 -6.86 -13.42
CA THR A 3 11.75 -7.50 -14.08
C THR A 3 12.97 -6.59 -13.97
N GLY A 4 13.78 -6.81 -12.93
CA GLY A 4 15.04 -6.10 -12.69
C GLY A 4 15.06 -5.44 -11.30
N ARG A 5 16.24 -5.41 -10.66
CA ARG A 5 16.49 -4.66 -9.41
C ARG A 5 16.57 -3.16 -9.69
N VAL A 6 15.58 -2.63 -10.41
CA VAL A 6 15.52 -1.26 -10.91
C VAL A 6 14.19 -0.66 -10.48
N ILE A 7 14.26 0.49 -9.83
CA ILE A 7 13.11 1.35 -9.57
C ILE A 7 13.08 2.41 -10.67
N ALA A 8 11.97 2.49 -11.41
CA ALA A 8 11.76 3.48 -12.45
C ALA A 8 10.66 4.44 -12.01
N ILE A 9 10.97 5.74 -11.94
CA ILE A 9 10.01 6.79 -11.58
C ILE A 9 9.54 7.49 -12.84
N GLY A 10 8.26 7.32 -13.19
CA GLY A 10 7.63 8.07 -14.27
C GLY A 10 7.32 9.51 -13.88
N THR A 11 7.32 10.43 -14.85
CA THR A 11 6.97 11.85 -14.62
C THR A 11 5.53 12.21 -15.02
N SER A 12 4.78 11.23 -15.52
CA SER A 12 3.37 11.41 -15.89
C SER A 12 2.48 11.56 -14.65
N ALA A 13 1.27 12.10 -14.84
CA ALA A 13 0.28 12.19 -13.77
C ALA A 13 0.02 10.82 -13.14
N HIS A 14 -0.06 10.78 -11.80
CA HIS A 14 -0.25 9.55 -11.03
C HIS A 14 -1.23 9.77 -9.88
N VAL A 15 -1.80 8.67 -9.38
CA VAL A 15 -2.78 8.68 -8.27
C VAL A 15 -2.16 8.34 -6.92
N SER A 16 -0.89 7.96 -6.89
CA SER A 16 -0.18 7.61 -5.66
C SER A 16 -0.01 8.79 -4.70
N ALA A 17 0.04 8.50 -3.40
CA ALA A 17 0.35 9.40 -2.31
C ALA A 17 1.80 9.90 -2.34
N SER A 18 2.72 9.05 -2.79
CA SER A 18 4.12 9.39 -3.05
C SER A 18 4.67 8.36 -4.02
N LEU A 19 4.88 8.75 -5.28
CA LEU A 19 5.31 7.83 -6.32
C LEU A 19 6.62 7.12 -5.97
N VAL A 20 7.59 7.85 -5.39
CA VAL A 20 8.87 7.27 -4.97
C VAL A 20 8.66 6.20 -3.90
N LEU A 21 7.86 6.49 -2.87
CA LEU A 21 7.63 5.53 -1.78
C LEU A 21 6.78 4.34 -2.23
N HIS A 22 5.89 4.54 -3.20
CA HIS A 22 5.12 3.47 -3.82
C HIS A 22 6.05 2.45 -4.51
N GLU A 23 7.00 2.93 -5.32
CA GLU A 23 7.97 2.04 -5.96
C GLU A 23 8.93 1.37 -4.94
N VAL A 24 9.27 2.06 -3.84
CA VAL A 24 9.97 1.42 -2.71
C VAL A 24 9.11 0.31 -2.11
N GLY A 25 7.81 0.53 -1.94
CA GLY A 25 6.86 -0.50 -1.50
C GLY A 25 6.86 -1.73 -2.41
N HIS A 26 6.89 -1.55 -3.74
CA HIS A 26 7.06 -2.66 -4.68
C HIS A 26 8.40 -3.39 -4.51
N ALA A 27 9.50 -2.66 -4.28
CA ALA A 27 10.81 -3.27 -4.06
C ALA A 27 10.85 -4.10 -2.77
N LEU A 28 10.25 -3.59 -1.69
CA LEU A 28 10.09 -4.32 -0.43
C LEU A 28 9.24 -5.58 -0.62
N ASP A 29 8.09 -5.46 -1.29
CA ASP A 29 7.22 -6.59 -1.58
C ASP A 29 7.93 -7.69 -2.39
N MET A 30 8.75 -7.29 -3.37
CA MET A 30 9.51 -8.23 -4.18
C MET A 30 10.54 -9.01 -3.37
N TRP A 31 11.15 -8.40 -2.34
CA TRP A 31 12.12 -9.08 -1.47
C TRP A 31 11.46 -9.92 -0.38
N ASP A 32 10.38 -9.42 0.22
CA ASP A 32 9.79 -10.00 1.42
C ASP A 32 8.55 -10.88 1.12
N GLY A 33 7.96 -10.75 -0.06
CA GLY A 33 6.76 -11.49 -0.48
C GLY A 33 5.48 -11.09 0.28
N MET A 34 5.42 -9.86 0.80
CA MET A 34 4.42 -9.44 1.78
C MET A 34 3.00 -9.39 1.23
N SER A 35 2.79 -8.92 0.01
CA SER A 35 1.49 -8.83 -0.65
C SER A 35 0.86 -10.20 -0.91
N SER A 36 1.67 -11.26 -0.89
CA SER A 36 1.26 -12.66 -0.99
C SER A 36 1.13 -13.37 0.37
N SER A 37 1.50 -12.70 1.47
CA SER A 37 1.44 -13.27 2.81
C SER A 37 -0.01 -13.53 3.24
N ALA A 38 -0.20 -14.52 4.13
CA ALA A 38 -1.51 -14.84 4.68
C ALA A 38 -2.11 -13.69 5.52
N GLU A 39 -1.26 -12.95 6.23
CA GLU A 39 -1.66 -11.77 7.01
C GLU A 39 -2.18 -10.68 6.06
N TRP A 40 -1.43 -10.34 5.00
CA TRP A 40 -1.86 -9.32 4.04
C TRP A 40 -3.10 -9.74 3.25
N THR A 41 -3.20 -11.02 2.88
CA THR A 41 -4.41 -11.58 2.26
C THR A 41 -5.64 -11.37 3.15
N THR A 42 -5.47 -11.49 4.47
CA THR A 42 -6.55 -11.22 5.44
C THR A 42 -6.88 -9.74 5.48
N VAL A 43 -5.86 -8.86 5.50
CA VAL A 43 -6.05 -7.40 5.40
C VAL A 43 -6.85 -7.05 4.15
N MET A 44 -6.43 -7.53 2.98
CA MET A 44 -7.13 -7.29 1.70
C MET A 44 -8.59 -7.70 1.75
N LYS A 45 -8.91 -8.90 2.26
CA LYS A 45 -10.31 -9.35 2.39
C LYS A 45 -11.18 -8.40 3.21
N MET A 46 -10.63 -7.80 4.26
CA MET A 46 -11.37 -6.86 5.11
C MET A 46 -11.58 -5.50 4.43
N ILE A 47 -10.57 -5.01 3.69
CA ILE A 47 -10.58 -3.63 3.18
C ILE A 47 -11.13 -3.51 1.75
N SER A 48 -11.04 -4.55 0.93
CA SER A 48 -11.44 -4.49 -0.49
C SER A 48 -12.85 -3.93 -0.72
N PRO A 49 -13.87 -4.24 0.11
CA PRO A 49 -15.20 -3.64 -0.04
C PRO A 49 -15.26 -2.12 0.15
N HIS A 50 -14.22 -1.52 0.73
CA HIS A 50 -14.16 -0.10 1.11
C HIS A 50 -13.15 0.71 0.29
N ILE A 51 -12.28 0.05 -0.47
CA ILE A 51 -11.30 0.71 -1.35
C ILE A 51 -12.02 1.51 -2.43
N GLN A 52 -11.74 2.82 -2.47
CA GLN A 52 -12.42 3.74 -3.40
C GLN A 52 -11.87 3.72 -4.82
N HIS A 53 -10.61 3.32 -5.02
CA HIS A 53 -9.96 3.40 -6.33
C HIS A 53 -9.67 2.00 -6.89
N PRO A 54 -10.22 1.61 -8.07
CA PRO A 54 -10.14 0.23 -8.59
C PRO A 54 -8.73 -0.33 -8.74
N ARG A 55 -7.72 0.51 -9.03
CA ARG A 55 -6.30 0.10 -9.09
C ARG A 55 -5.87 -0.66 -7.83
N TYR A 56 -6.35 -0.23 -6.67
CA TYR A 56 -5.93 -0.78 -5.39
C TYR A 56 -6.77 -1.98 -4.94
N LEU A 57 -7.64 -2.50 -5.80
CA LEU A 57 -8.20 -3.84 -5.59
C LEU A 57 -7.15 -4.93 -5.89
N ASP A 58 -6.09 -4.59 -6.61
CA ASP A 58 -4.90 -5.41 -6.75
C ASP A 58 -4.07 -5.37 -5.44
N THR A 59 -3.75 -6.55 -4.91
CA THR A 59 -3.07 -6.71 -3.61
C THR A 59 -1.65 -6.13 -3.60
N VAL A 60 -0.95 -6.21 -4.73
CA VAL A 60 0.43 -5.74 -4.89
C VAL A 60 0.43 -4.21 -4.97
N GLU A 61 -0.49 -3.65 -5.75
CA GLU A 61 -0.67 -2.21 -5.89
C GLU A 61 -1.12 -1.55 -4.58
N TRP A 62 -2.02 -2.20 -3.84
CA TRP A 62 -2.42 -1.69 -2.54
C TRP A 62 -1.32 -1.79 -1.50
N PHE A 63 -0.52 -2.86 -1.49
CA PHE A 63 0.62 -2.97 -0.58
C PHE A 63 1.60 -1.80 -0.76
N ALA A 64 1.99 -1.54 -2.02
CA ALA A 64 2.89 -0.45 -2.36
C ALA A 64 2.33 0.92 -1.94
N GLU A 65 1.04 1.15 -2.21
CA GLU A 65 0.39 2.41 -1.82
C GLU A 65 0.19 2.56 -0.31
N ALA A 66 -0.17 1.49 0.38
CA ALA A 66 -0.32 1.46 1.83
C ALA A 66 1.00 1.78 2.53
N TYR A 67 2.10 1.19 2.07
CA TYR A 67 3.44 1.54 2.53
C TYR A 67 3.71 3.03 2.30
N ALA A 68 3.46 3.55 1.09
CA ALA A 68 3.69 4.96 0.75
C ALA A 68 2.88 5.91 1.63
N LEU A 69 1.61 5.59 1.91
CA LEU A 69 0.74 6.37 2.81
C LEU A 69 1.28 6.41 4.24
N CYS A 70 1.74 5.28 4.78
CA CYS A 70 2.27 5.19 6.13
C CYS A 70 3.62 5.92 6.24
N ALA A 71 4.56 5.59 5.36
CA ALA A 71 5.90 6.18 5.32
C ALA A 71 5.91 7.70 5.06
N SER A 72 4.89 8.23 4.39
CA SER A 72 4.74 9.68 4.19
C SER A 72 3.83 10.38 5.21
N GLY A 73 3.36 9.68 6.25
CA GLY A 73 2.54 10.30 7.30
C GLY A 73 1.11 10.67 6.87
N GLN A 74 0.60 10.12 5.75
CA GLN A 74 -0.67 10.52 5.13
C GLN A 74 -1.90 9.78 5.68
N ALA A 75 -2.04 9.69 7.00
CA ALA A 75 -3.14 8.96 7.67
C ALA A 75 -4.54 9.41 7.22
N SER A 76 -4.76 10.72 7.07
CA SER A 76 -6.06 11.25 6.61
C SER A 76 -6.39 10.83 5.17
N ARG A 77 -5.38 10.62 4.32
CA ARG A 77 -5.60 10.13 2.94
C ARG A 77 -5.92 8.64 2.94
N LEU A 78 -5.21 7.85 3.74
CA LEU A 78 -5.53 6.42 3.95
C LEU A 78 -6.99 6.25 4.40
N LEU A 79 -7.42 7.05 5.38
CA LEU A 79 -8.80 7.02 5.87
C LEU A 79 -9.81 7.29 4.75
N ARG A 80 -9.56 8.30 3.89
CA ARG A 80 -10.43 8.58 2.73
C ARG A 80 -10.43 7.45 1.71
N MET A 81 -9.28 6.85 1.44
CA MET A 81 -9.16 5.73 0.48
C MET A 81 -9.92 4.49 0.92
N LEU A 82 -10.14 4.34 2.23
CA LEU A 82 -10.94 3.28 2.86
C LEU A 82 -12.35 3.77 3.24
N ASN A 83 -12.88 4.78 2.56
CA ASN A 83 -14.23 5.30 2.77
C ASN A 83 -14.57 5.66 4.24
N GLY A 84 -13.61 6.26 4.94
CA GLY A 84 -13.80 6.68 6.33
C GLY A 84 -13.78 5.55 7.37
N GLN A 85 -13.40 4.32 6.99
CA GLN A 85 -13.33 3.19 7.91
C GLN A 85 -12.10 3.28 8.81
N GLU A 86 -12.21 3.97 9.94
CA GLU A 86 -11.10 4.23 10.88
C GLU A 86 -10.42 2.95 11.39
N ASN A 87 -11.21 1.94 11.77
CA ASN A 87 -10.65 0.67 12.26
C ASN A 87 -9.83 -0.04 11.17
N LEU A 88 -10.29 0.01 9.92
CA LEU A 88 -9.57 -0.60 8.79
C LEU A 88 -8.30 0.20 8.45
N ALA A 89 -8.36 1.52 8.52
CA ALA A 89 -7.18 2.37 8.37
C ALA A 89 -6.15 2.08 9.46
N ALA A 90 -6.57 1.89 10.70
CA ALA A 90 -5.70 1.51 11.81
C ALA A 90 -5.07 0.12 11.62
N VAL A 91 -5.80 -0.85 11.05
CA VAL A 91 -5.24 -2.15 10.68
C VAL A 91 -4.12 -1.99 9.65
N VAL A 92 -4.36 -1.26 8.57
CA VAL A 92 -3.36 -1.04 7.51
C VAL A 92 -2.14 -0.31 8.05
N TRP A 93 -2.36 0.75 8.86
CA TRP A 93 -1.28 1.47 9.51
C TRP A 93 -0.46 0.60 10.47
N GLY A 94 -1.16 -0.19 11.29
CA GLY A 94 -0.54 -1.10 12.25
C GLY A 94 0.28 -2.20 11.58
N TYR A 95 -0.12 -2.64 10.38
CA TYR A 95 0.63 -3.60 9.58
C TYR A 95 1.98 -3.02 9.14
N SER A 96 1.98 -1.84 8.49
CA SER A 96 3.20 -1.17 8.04
C SER A 96 4.15 -0.84 9.20
N ARG A 97 3.60 -0.36 10.33
CA ARG A 97 4.38 -0.04 11.52
C ARG A 97 5.08 -1.25 12.12
N ARG A 98 4.41 -2.42 12.13
CA ARG A 98 4.96 -3.64 12.72
C ARG A 98 6.10 -4.23 11.90
N HIS A 99 5.97 -4.19 10.57
CA HIS A 99 6.93 -4.83 9.67
C HIS A 99 8.08 -3.90 9.26
N TYR A 100 7.83 -2.60 9.16
CA TYR A 100 8.78 -1.63 8.61
C TYR A 100 9.03 -0.40 9.49
N GLY A 101 8.33 -0.26 10.62
CA GLY A 101 8.51 0.87 11.53
C GLY A 101 7.95 2.21 11.02
N VAL A 102 7.15 2.19 9.96
CA VAL A 102 6.54 3.37 9.32
C VAL A 102 5.06 3.54 9.64
#